data_AF-A0A662SUI4-F1
#
_entry.id   AF-A0A662SUI4-F1
#
_cell.length_a   1.000
_cell.length_b   1.000
_cell.length_c   1.000
_cell.angle_alpha   90.00
_cell.angle_beta   90.00
_cell.angle_gamma   90.00
#
_symmetry.space_group_name_H-M   'P 1'
#
loop_
_entity.id
_entity.type
_entity.pdbx_description
1 polymer ?
#
loop_
_entity_poly.entity_id
_entity_poly.type
_entity_poly.pdbx_seq_one_letter_code
_entity_poly.pdbx_strand_id
1 'polypeptide(L)' 'AVIKALEEIEYLGTLGKISFSTQRDPPMAYHQWLGFNVFMIQYTEVGQSPDEAAIVYPPEYATSPIQYPPG' A
#
# COMPACT_ATOMS: atom_id res chain seq x y z
N ALA A 1 23.69 -10.35 13.09
CA ALA A 1 23.80 -10.66 11.65
C ALA A 1 22.49 -10.39 10.92
N VAL A 2 21.38 -11.02 11.31
CA VAL A 2 20.08 -10.92 10.61
C VAL A 2 19.51 -9.49 10.55
N ILE A 3 19.55 -8.72 11.65
CA ILE A 3 19.02 -7.34 11.67
C ILE A 3 19.71 -6.47 10.62
N LYS A 4 21.04 -6.49 10.57
CA LYS A 4 21.82 -5.73 9.58
C LYS A 4 21.46 -6.13 8.15
N ALA A 5 21.27 -7.43 7.90
CA ALA A 5 20.82 -7.91 6.59
C ALA A 5 19.42 -7.38 6.23
N LEU A 6 18.48 -7.36 7.19
CA LEU A 6 17.13 -6.82 6.95
C LEU A 6 17.14 -5.31 6.68
N GLU A 7 18.03 -4.56 7.34
CA GLU A 7 18.20 -3.11 7.10
C GLU A 7 18.84 -2.79 5.74
N GLU A 8 19.56 -3.74 5.14
CA GLU A 8 20.23 -3.61 3.83
C GLU A 8 19.40 -4.20 2.67
N ILE A 9 18.39 -5.03 2.95
CA ILE A 9 17.55 -5.65 1.93
C ILE A 9 16.53 -4.65 1.38
N GLU A 10 16.45 -4.63 0.06
CA GLU A 10 15.42 -3.97 -0.70
C GLU A 10 14.77 -4.99 -1.63
N TYR A 11 13.44 -5.07 -1.61
CA TYR A 11 12.67 -5.97 -2.46
C TYR A 11 11.60 -5.20 -3.23
N LEU A 12 11.66 -5.26 -4.56
CA LEU A 12 10.63 -4.72 -5.44
C LEU A 12 9.62 -5.82 -5.77
N GLY A 13 8.41 -5.72 -5.24
CA GLY A 13 7.30 -6.63 -5.50
C GLY A 13 6.11 -5.93 -6.15
N THR A 14 4.99 -6.65 -6.28
CA THR A 14 3.74 -6.11 -6.84
C THR A 14 3.13 -4.99 -6.00
N LEU A 15 3.43 -4.96 -4.69
CA LEU A 15 2.97 -3.94 -3.74
C LEU A 15 3.93 -2.74 -3.63
N GLY A 16 4.90 -2.64 -4.54
CA GLY A 16 5.93 -1.62 -4.53
C GLY A 16 7.23 -2.07 -3.84
N LYS A 17 8.00 -1.10 -3.37
CA LYS A 17 9.32 -1.31 -2.78
C LYS A 17 9.20 -1.54 -1.29
N ILE A 18 9.60 -2.73 -0.85
CA ILE A 18 9.62 -3.12 0.56
C ILE A 18 11.06 -3.03 1.06
N SER A 19 11.24 -2.25 2.13
CA SER A 19 12.51 -2.12 2.85
C SER A 19 12.20 -1.84 4.33
N PHE A 20 13.06 -2.30 5.24
CA PHE A 20 12.94 -1.97 6.66
C PHE A 20 13.51 -0.58 6.92
N SER A 21 12.66 0.35 7.36
CA SER A 21 13.12 1.68 7.72
C SER A 21 14.01 1.65 8.96
N THR A 22 15.10 2.40 8.94
CA THR A 22 15.99 2.64 10.08
C THR A 22 15.71 3.98 10.77
N GLN A 23 14.69 4.71 10.31
CA GLN A 23 14.26 5.97 10.91
C GLN A 23 13.74 5.70 12.32
N ARG A 24 14.14 6.55 13.28
CA ARG A 24 13.71 6.46 14.68
C ARG A 24 12.73 7.55 15.09
N ASP A 25 12.42 8.46 14.17
CA ASP A 25 11.45 9.53 14.37
C ASP A 25 10.53 9.62 13.14
N PRO A 26 9.22 9.37 13.27
CA PRO A 26 8.54 8.94 14.50
C PRO A 26 9.04 7.54 14.95
N PRO A 27 8.98 7.19 16.25
CA PRO A 27 9.44 5.89 16.75
C PRO A 27 8.79 4.70 16.04
N MET A 28 7.54 4.87 15.59
CA MET A 28 6.80 3.88 14.83
C MET A 28 7.39 3.62 13.44
N ALA A 29 8.30 4.45 12.92
CA ALA A 29 8.94 4.23 11.63
C ALA A 29 10.08 3.20 11.68
N TYR A 30 10.58 2.85 12.86
CA TYR A 30 11.69 1.92 13.00
C TYR A 30 11.26 0.49 12.69
N HIS A 31 11.98 -0.16 11.78
CA HIS A 31 11.71 -1.50 11.25
C HIS A 31 10.29 -1.68 10.69
N GLN A 32 9.67 -0.60 10.22
CA GLN A 32 8.42 -0.66 9.45
C GLN A 32 8.69 -0.54 7.96
N TRP A 33 7.70 -0.97 7.17
CA TRP A 33 7.68 -0.79 5.72
C TRP A 33 7.04 0.54 5.40
N LEU A 34 7.83 1.57 5.10
CA LEU A 34 7.28 2.89 4.76
C LEU A 34 6.90 3.01 3.28
N GLY A 35 7.51 2.21 2.41
CA GLY A 35 7.31 2.24 0.96
C GLY A 35 6.27 1.24 0.43
N PHE A 36 5.58 0.52 1.30
CA PHE A 36 4.52 -0.38 0.86
C PHE A 36 3.29 0.42 0.46
N ASN A 37 2.67 0.05 -0.66
CA ASN A 37 1.43 0.66 -1.09
C ASN A 37 0.24 -0.12 -0.53
N VAL A 38 -0.65 0.58 0.17
CA VAL A 38 -1.97 0.07 0.54
C VAL A 38 -2.93 0.39 -0.59
N PHE A 39 -3.47 -0.63 -1.25
CA PHE A 39 -4.48 -0.45 -2.28
C PHE A 39 -5.88 -0.62 -1.68
N MET A 40 -6.76 0.34 -1.96
CA MET A 40 -8.18 0.24 -1.65
C MET A 40 -8.96 0.18 -2.96
N ILE A 41 -9.79 -0.83 -3.11
CA ILE A 41 -10.72 -0.97 -4.24
C ILE A 41 -12.15 -0.69 -3.79
N GLN A 42 -12.97 -0.15 -4.68
CA GLN A 42 -14.38 0.09 -4.43
C GLN A 42 -15.24 -0.68 -5.43
N TYR A 43 -16.14 -1.51 -4.88
CA TYR A 43 -17.19 -2.15 -5.64
C TYR A 43 -18.34 -1.17 -5.87
N THR A 44 -18.83 -1.11 -7.09
CA THR A 44 -19.96 -0.24 -7.50
C THR A 44 -21.19 -1.04 -7.89
N GLU A 45 -21.06 -2.36 -8.10
CA GLU A 45 -22.13 -3.24 -8.57
C GLU A 45 -22.16 -4.56 -7.81
N VAL A 46 -23.35 -5.20 -7.75
CA VAL A 46 -23.50 -6.53 -7.12
C VAL A 46 -22.87 -7.59 -8.03
N GLY A 47 -21.93 -8.35 -7.49
CA GLY A 47 -21.27 -9.45 -8.22
C GLY A 47 -20.05 -9.03 -9.03
N GLN A 48 -19.61 -7.77 -8.95
CA GLN A 48 -18.38 -7.28 -9.57
C GLN A 48 -17.15 -8.02 -9.01
N SER A 49 -16.24 -8.42 -9.89
CA SER A 49 -14.98 -9.05 -9.49
C SER A 49 -13.98 -8.03 -8.94
N PRO A 50 -13.02 -8.43 -8.08
CA PRO A 50 -12.04 -7.51 -7.52
C PRO A 50 -11.13 -6.84 -8.57
N ASP A 51 -10.88 -7.50 -9.71
CA ASP A 51 -10.08 -6.98 -10.82
C ASP A 51 -10.82 -5.97 -11.70
N GLU A 52 -12.16 -5.98 -11.67
CA GLU A 52 -13.01 -4.96 -12.30
C GLU A 52 -13.29 -3.77 -11.37
N ALA A 53 -13.04 -3.91 -10.07
CA ALA A 53 -13.27 -2.85 -9.09
C ALA A 53 -12.26 -1.70 -9.25
N ALA A 54 -12.73 -0.46 -9.11
CA ALA A 54 -11.85 0.69 -9.26
C ALA A 54 -10.91 0.84 -8.05
N ILE A 55 -9.66 1.20 -8.30
CA ILE A 55 -8.71 1.57 -7.25
C ILE A 55 -9.01 3.01 -6.85
N VAL A 56 -9.26 3.24 -5.57
CA VAL A 56 -9.60 4.56 -5.02
C VAL A 56 -8.49 5.14 -4.14
N TYR A 57 -7.49 4.33 -3.75
CA TYR A 57 -6.32 4.74 -2.99
C TYR A 57 -5.13 3.79 -3.26
N PRO A 58 -3.87 4.27 -3.28
CA PRO A 58 -3.45 5.65 -3.05
C PRO A 58 -3.70 6.54 -4.29
N PRO A 59 -3.71 7.88 -4.14
CA PRO A 59 -4.06 8.80 -5.23
C PRO A 59 -3.21 8.63 -6.49
N GLU A 60 -1.94 8.25 -6.32
CA GLU A 60 -0.99 8.01 -7.40
C GLU A 60 -1.39 6.84 -8.32
N TYR A 61 -2.18 5.88 -7.81
CA TYR A 61 -2.66 4.71 -8.54
C TYR A 61 -4.20 4.67 -8.65
N ALA A 62 -4.90 5.73 -8.26
CA ALA A 62 -6.35 5.75 -8.28
C ALA A 62 -6.87 5.77 -9.72
N THR A 63 -7.76 4.83 -10.05
CA THR A 63 -8.44 4.75 -11.36
C THR A 63 -9.80 5.45 -11.35
N SER A 64 -10.35 5.75 -10.17
CA SER A 64 -11.60 6.50 -9.98
C SER A 64 -11.58 7.23 -8.62
N PRO A 65 -12.27 8.38 -8.47
CA PRO A 65 -12.59 8.91 -7.15
C PRO A 65 -13.50 7.97 -6.35
N ILE A 66 -13.48 8.10 -5.03
CA ILE A 66 -14.41 7.41 -4.12
C ILE A 66 -15.85 7.83 -4.46
N GLN A 67 -16.71 6.86 -4.72
CA GLN A 67 -18.14 7.06 -4.89
C GLN A 67 -18.85 6.94 -3.55
N TYR A 68 -19.67 7.93 -3.20
CA TYR A 68 -20.49 7.86 -1.99
C TYR A 68 -21.85 7.24 -2.32
N PRO A 69 -22.43 6.45 -1.40
CA PRO A 69 -23.78 5.94 -1.59
C PRO A 69 -24.76 7.12 -1.77
N PRO A 70 -25.84 6.95 -2.58
CA PRO A 70 -26.87 7.96 -2.69
C PRO A 70 -27.46 8.25 -1.29
N GLY A 71 -27.55 9.53 -0.95
CA GLY A 71 -28.12 10.02 0.32
C GLY A 71 -29.64 10.00 0.35
#